data_AF-A0A7X8U9V4-F1
#
_entry.id   AF-A0A7X8U9V4-F1
#
_cell.length_a   1.000
_cell.length_b   1.000
_cell.length_c   1.000
_cell.angle_alpha   90.00
_cell.angle_beta   90.00
_cell.angle_gamma   90.00
#
_symmetry.space_group_name_H-M   'P 1'
#
loop_
_entity.id
_entity.type
_entity.pdbx_description
1 polymer ?
#
loop_
_entity_poly.entity_id
_entity_poly.type
_entity_poly.pdbx_seq_one_letter_code
_entity_poly.pdbx_strand_id
1 'polypeptide(L)'
;MIIITQFVLRFYYFLEDDTESLNKLIEIFSSQGLTLETRDIPLAMKQPESVVYNLDYPQGKLKILAVKTPTDMDHWEIALNHLKTWEDEDSLVAADIMGILTIMAGTGRWEELTEKAAIITKGHGEIYELKSGRMTCLKRDRSKGEAIYLCALEDLEAVDLSFLSRRLPMLHAGVLRLQALDFVLHDRLFSIRREKDEIQQ
;
A
#
# COMPACT_ATOMS: atom_id res chain seq x y z
N MET A 1 -23.08 20.37 9.06
CA MET A 1 -23.02 19.09 8.31
C MET A 1 -21.55 18.84 8.05
N ILE A 2 -20.94 17.83 8.67
CA ILE A 2 -19.53 17.49 8.42
C ILE A 2 -19.51 16.71 7.10
N ILE A 3 -18.79 17.22 6.09
CA ILE A 3 -18.65 16.52 4.81
C ILE A 3 -17.64 15.39 5.04
N ILE A 4 -18.09 14.14 4.84
CA ILE A 4 -17.25 12.95 4.90
C ILE A 4 -16.48 12.87 3.58
N THR A 5 -15.18 13.13 3.62
CA THR A 5 -14.29 13.03 2.46
C THR A 5 -13.49 11.73 2.56
N GLN A 6 -13.38 11.00 1.46
CA GLN A 6 -12.72 9.70 1.41
C GLN A 6 -11.73 9.64 0.27
N PHE A 7 -10.63 8.92 0.48
CA PHE A 7 -9.64 8.61 -0.55
C PHE A 7 -8.92 7.31 -0.22
N VAL A 8 -8.21 6.77 -1.21
CA VAL A 8 -7.34 5.60 -1.05
C VAL A 8 -5.91 6.02 -1.31
N LEU A 9 -5.01 5.56 -0.44
CA LEU A 9 -3.57 5.50 -0.73
C LEU A 9 -3.20 4.05 -0.99
N ARG A 10 -2.57 3.79 -2.13
CA ARG A 10 -2.08 2.47 -2.49
C ARG A 10 -0.61 2.54 -2.81
N PHE A 11 0.15 1.60 -2.25
CA PHE A 11 1.58 1.51 -2.42
C PHE A 11 1.91 0.14 -3.01
N TYR A 12 2.59 0.16 -4.14
CA TYR A 12 3.08 -1.02 -4.84
C TYR A 12 4.57 -1.14 -4.61
N TYR A 13 5.02 -2.34 -4.23
CA TYR A 13 6.41 -2.60 -3.91
C TYR A 13 7.02 -3.45 -5.02
N PHE A 14 8.12 -2.98 -5.58
CA PHE A 14 8.88 -3.64 -6.65
C PHE A 14 10.32 -3.87 -6.18
N LEU A 15 11.01 -4.86 -6.76
CA LEU A 15 12.46 -4.88 -6.62
C LEU A 15 13.06 -3.67 -7.33
N GLU A 16 14.26 -3.28 -6.90
CA GLU A 16 14.99 -2.19 -7.52
C GLU A 16 15.27 -2.42 -9.02
N ASP A 17 15.40 -3.69 -9.42
CA ASP A 17 15.69 -4.11 -10.80
C ASP A 17 14.44 -4.16 -11.70
N ASP A 18 13.22 -4.24 -11.12
CA ASP A 18 11.94 -4.35 -11.85
C ASP A 18 11.44 -2.99 -12.38
N THR A 19 12.38 -2.18 -12.88
CA THR A 19 12.11 -0.80 -13.31
C THR A 19 11.20 -0.72 -14.54
N GLU A 20 11.23 -1.73 -15.42
CA GLU A 20 10.36 -1.80 -16.58
C GLU A 20 8.89 -1.94 -16.17
N SER A 21 8.61 -2.89 -15.27
CA SER A 21 7.26 -3.13 -14.75
C SER A 21 6.74 -1.94 -13.95
N LEU A 22 7.60 -1.30 -13.14
CA LEU A 22 7.26 -0.06 -12.45
C LEU A 22 6.89 1.07 -13.42
N ASN A 23 7.70 1.30 -14.46
CA ASN A 23 7.44 2.35 -15.43
C ASN A 23 6.17 2.08 -16.23
N LYS A 24 5.92 0.82 -16.59
CA LYS A 24 4.70 0.43 -17.29
C LYS A 24 3.45 0.65 -16.44
N LEU A 25 3.52 0.38 -15.13
CA LEU A 25 2.42 0.70 -14.22
C LEU A 25 2.17 2.22 -14.12
N ILE A 26 3.23 3.03 -14.12
CA ILE A 26 3.13 4.50 -14.20
C ILE A 26 2.45 4.93 -15.51
N GLU A 27 2.80 4.31 -16.64
CA GLU A 27 2.18 4.60 -17.94
C GLU A 27 0.69 4.25 -17.95
N ILE A 28 0.32 3.09 -17.40
CA ILE A 28 -1.08 2.68 -17.24
C ILE A 28 -1.82 3.76 -16.44
N PHE A 29 -1.34 4.14 -15.25
CA PHE A 29 -1.99 5.17 -14.45
C PHE A 29 -2.05 6.54 -15.15
N SER A 30 -1.00 6.92 -15.86
CA SER A 30 -0.97 8.18 -16.62
C SER A 30 -2.02 8.18 -17.74
N SER A 31 -2.22 7.04 -18.42
CA SER A 31 -3.24 6.89 -19.46
C SER A 31 -4.67 7.03 -18.94
N GLN A 32 -4.87 6.72 -17.65
CA GLN A 32 -6.14 6.85 -16.92
C GLN A 32 -6.32 8.26 -16.32
N GLY A 33 -5.40 9.19 -16.60
CA GLY A 33 -5.49 10.59 -16.20
C GLY A 33 -4.94 10.91 -14.80
N LEU A 34 -4.15 10.02 -14.21
CA LEU A 34 -3.45 10.30 -12.95
C LEU A 34 -2.21 11.18 -13.21
N THR A 35 -2.01 12.19 -12.38
CA THR A 35 -0.86 13.08 -12.50
C THR A 35 0.37 12.46 -11.84
N LEU A 36 1.45 12.32 -12.59
CA LEU A 36 2.75 11.92 -12.05
C LEU A 36 3.43 13.12 -11.36
N GLU A 37 3.57 13.03 -10.04
CA GLU A 37 4.34 14.00 -9.25
C GLU A 37 5.77 13.51 -9.10
N THR A 38 6.70 14.24 -9.72
CA THR A 38 8.14 13.94 -9.73
C THR A 38 8.90 14.64 -8.61
N ARG A 39 8.23 15.54 -7.88
CA ARG A 39 8.86 16.31 -6.81
C ARG A 39 8.70 15.58 -5.49
N ASP A 40 9.76 15.60 -4.69
CA ASP A 40 9.82 15.08 -3.33
C ASP A 40 9.07 16.02 -2.34
N ILE A 41 7.88 16.46 -2.74
CA ILE A 41 7.02 17.33 -1.95
C ILE A 41 6.24 16.42 -1.01
N PRO A 42 6.14 16.75 0.30
CA PRO A 42 5.20 16.06 1.17
C PRO A 42 3.81 16.19 0.55
N LEU A 43 3.31 15.07 0.00
CA LEU A 43 2.06 15.02 -0.76
C LEU A 43 1.04 15.89 -0.05
N ALA A 44 0.69 17.03 -0.65
CA ALA A 44 -0.34 17.87 -0.11
C ALA A 44 -1.63 17.10 -0.33
N MET A 45 -2.05 16.29 0.64
CA MET A 45 -3.30 15.51 0.61
C MET A 45 -4.53 16.39 0.34
N LYS A 46 -4.35 17.72 0.39
CA LYS A 46 -5.27 18.76 -0.06
C LYS A 46 -5.54 18.76 -1.57
N GLN A 47 -4.66 18.18 -2.41
CA GLN A 47 -4.94 18.08 -3.84
C GLN A 47 -6.10 17.09 -4.02
N PRO A 48 -7.26 17.55 -4.54
CA PRO A 48 -8.42 16.68 -4.75
C PRO A 48 -8.17 15.65 -5.85
N GLU A 49 -7.09 15.83 -6.61
CA GLU A 49 -6.73 15.05 -7.78
C GLU A 49 -6.08 13.72 -7.43
N SER A 50 -6.06 12.82 -8.42
CA SER A 50 -5.30 11.59 -8.38
C SER A 50 -3.82 11.87 -8.63
N VAL A 51 -2.95 11.30 -7.82
CA VAL A 51 -1.50 11.52 -7.91
C VAL A 51 -0.75 10.20 -7.82
N VAL A 52 0.30 10.08 -8.63
CA VAL A 52 1.28 8.99 -8.59
C VAL A 52 2.64 9.56 -8.23
N TYR A 53 3.38 8.93 -7.31
CA TYR A 53 4.72 9.37 -6.92
C TYR A 53 5.59 8.21 -6.44
N ASN A 54 6.91 8.35 -6.53
CA ASN A 54 7.85 7.34 -6.05
C ASN A 54 8.32 7.64 -4.62
N LEU A 55 8.57 6.60 -3.84
CA LEU A 55 9.26 6.69 -2.55
C LEU A 55 10.53 5.83 -2.58
N ASP A 56 11.66 6.46 -2.27
CA ASP A 56 12.93 5.74 -2.16
C ASP A 56 13.02 5.02 -0.80
N TYR A 57 13.24 3.71 -0.84
CA TYR A 57 13.51 2.92 0.35
C TYR A 57 15.01 2.99 0.71
N PRO A 58 15.41 3.62 1.84
CA PRO A 58 16.80 3.96 2.12
C PRO A 58 17.74 2.77 2.28
N GLN A 59 17.20 1.59 2.62
CA GLN A 59 18.01 0.41 2.87
C GLN A 59 18.29 -0.43 1.61
N GLY A 60 17.99 0.12 0.42
CA GLY A 60 18.27 -0.42 -0.90
C GLY A 60 17.41 -1.64 -1.26
N LYS A 61 17.24 -1.89 -2.57
CA LYS A 61 16.57 -3.05 -3.18
C LYS A 61 15.06 -3.02 -3.35
N LEU A 62 14.36 -1.99 -2.89
CA LEU A 62 12.92 -1.84 -3.14
C LEU A 62 12.62 -0.47 -3.70
N LYS A 63 11.74 -0.44 -4.71
CA LYS A 63 11.08 0.78 -5.18
C LYS A 63 9.62 0.73 -4.75
N ILE A 64 9.09 1.88 -4.35
CA ILE A 64 7.71 2.00 -3.89
C ILE A 64 7.02 3.00 -4.80
N LEU A 65 6.01 2.53 -5.53
CA LEU A 65 5.11 3.39 -6.29
C LEU A 65 3.88 3.68 -5.44
N ALA A 66 3.65 4.95 -5.12
CA ALA A 66 2.50 5.40 -4.36
C ALA A 66 1.45 6.03 -5.28
N VAL A 67 0.19 5.70 -5.02
CA VAL A 67 -0.97 6.22 -5.74
C VAL A 67 -1.97 6.76 -4.72
N LYS A 68 -2.37 8.01 -4.89
CA LYS A 68 -3.49 8.62 -4.20
C LYS A 68 -4.65 8.76 -5.19
N THR A 69 -5.83 8.28 -4.81
CA THR A 69 -7.06 8.51 -5.58
C THR A 69 -7.66 9.88 -5.27
N PRO A 70 -8.64 10.35 -6.07
CA PRO A 70 -9.32 11.59 -5.78
C PRO A 70 -9.97 11.56 -4.42
N THR A 71 -10.11 12.74 -3.84
CA THR A 71 -10.86 12.92 -2.59
C THR A 71 -12.32 13.17 -2.93
N ASP A 72 -13.18 12.19 -2.64
CA ASP A 72 -14.60 12.24 -2.98
C ASP A 72 -15.45 11.58 -1.87
N MET A 73 -16.75 11.86 -1.86
CA MET A 73 -17.69 11.19 -0.98
C MET A 73 -17.94 9.76 -1.47
N ASP A 74 -18.04 8.83 -0.53
CA ASP A 74 -18.42 7.45 -0.81
C ASP A 74 -17.52 6.68 -1.79
N HIS A 75 -16.23 7.01 -1.84
CA HIS A 75 -15.38 6.66 -2.99
C HIS A 75 -14.58 5.36 -2.87
N TRP A 76 -14.46 4.76 -1.68
CA TRP A 76 -13.49 3.67 -1.47
C TRP A 76 -13.71 2.44 -2.38
N GLU A 77 -14.93 1.94 -2.50
CA GLU A 77 -15.19 0.73 -3.30
C GLU A 77 -14.88 0.96 -4.78
N ILE A 78 -15.32 2.10 -5.32
CA ILE A 78 -15.08 2.51 -6.71
C ILE A 78 -13.57 2.66 -6.96
N ALA A 79 -12.89 3.40 -6.08
CA ALA A 79 -11.44 3.59 -6.14
C ALA A 79 -10.66 2.27 -6.14
N LEU A 80 -10.99 1.37 -5.20
CA LEU A 80 -10.32 0.08 -5.08
C LEU A 80 -10.57 -0.81 -6.30
N ASN A 81 -11.78 -0.78 -6.86
CA ASN A 81 -12.11 -1.53 -8.08
C ASN A 81 -11.35 -0.98 -9.29
N HIS A 82 -11.28 0.33 -9.48
CA HIS A 82 -10.50 0.94 -10.58
C HIS A 82 -9.02 0.59 -10.47
N LEU A 83 -8.42 0.79 -9.29
CA LEU A 83 -7.01 0.45 -9.07
C LEU A 83 -6.73 -1.02 -9.39
N LYS A 84 -7.60 -1.92 -8.93
CA LYS A 84 -7.47 -3.34 -9.24
C LYS A 84 -7.58 -3.64 -10.74
N THR A 85 -8.53 -3.02 -11.44
CA THR A 85 -8.66 -3.18 -12.89
C THR A 85 -7.38 -2.75 -13.60
N TRP A 86 -6.80 -1.61 -13.22
CA TRP A 86 -5.57 -1.09 -13.81
C TRP A 86 -4.33 -1.94 -13.48
N GLU A 87 -4.27 -2.49 -12.26
CA GLU A 87 -3.23 -3.46 -11.86
C GLU A 87 -3.26 -4.71 -12.76
N ASP A 88 -4.46 -5.20 -13.06
CA ASP A 88 -4.68 -6.43 -13.83
C ASP A 88 -4.62 -6.19 -15.36
N GLU A 89 -4.40 -4.95 -15.84
CA GLU A 89 -4.29 -4.64 -17.28
C GLU A 89 -3.06 -5.30 -17.92
N ASP A 90 -1.98 -5.49 -17.16
CA ASP A 90 -0.80 -6.21 -17.61
C ASP A 90 -0.33 -7.26 -16.61
N SER A 91 -0.44 -8.53 -17.02
CA SER A 91 -0.14 -9.66 -16.15
C SER A 91 1.34 -9.78 -15.74
N LEU A 92 2.27 -9.26 -16.54
CA LEU A 92 3.70 -9.28 -16.19
C LEU A 92 3.97 -8.25 -15.11
N VAL A 93 3.44 -7.04 -15.28
CA VAL A 93 3.51 -5.99 -14.25
C VAL A 93 2.90 -6.48 -12.94
N ALA A 94 1.73 -7.12 -13.00
CA ALA A 94 1.06 -7.66 -11.82
C ALA A 94 1.87 -8.76 -11.11
N ALA A 95 2.63 -9.57 -11.87
CA ALA A 95 3.46 -10.64 -11.32
C ALA A 95 4.73 -10.10 -10.61
N ASP A 96 5.25 -8.96 -11.06
CA ASP A 96 6.46 -8.34 -10.48
C ASP A 96 6.17 -7.50 -9.22
N ILE A 97 4.89 -7.31 -8.87
CA ILE A 97 4.52 -6.65 -7.61
C ILE A 97 4.83 -7.59 -6.44
N MET A 98 5.80 -7.22 -5.61
CA MET A 98 6.19 -7.97 -4.41
C MET A 98 5.18 -7.90 -3.26
N GLY A 99 4.35 -6.86 -3.26
CA GLY A 99 3.37 -6.64 -2.21
C GLY A 99 2.60 -5.35 -2.44
N ILE A 100 1.52 -5.20 -1.68
CA ILE A 100 0.60 -4.06 -1.79
C ILE A 100 0.21 -3.59 -0.40
N LEU A 101 0.38 -2.30 -0.13
CA LEU A 101 -0.19 -1.65 1.05
C LEU A 101 -1.32 -0.73 0.61
N THR A 102 -2.50 -0.90 1.20
CA THR A 102 -3.67 -0.05 0.96
C THR A 102 -4.07 0.64 2.25
N ILE A 103 -4.32 1.94 2.18
CA ILE A 103 -4.86 2.75 3.26
C ILE A 103 -6.16 3.37 2.76
N MET A 104 -7.28 2.94 3.34
CA MET A 104 -8.59 3.56 3.17
C MET A 104 -8.70 4.70 4.16
N ALA A 105 -8.60 5.94 3.69
CA ALA A 105 -8.61 7.13 4.53
C ALA A 105 -9.94 7.88 4.39
N GLY A 106 -10.46 8.41 5.50
CA GLY A 106 -11.66 9.24 5.46
C GLY A 106 -11.85 10.11 6.69
N THR A 107 -12.58 11.20 6.54
CA THR A 107 -13.06 12.04 7.65
C THR A 107 -14.46 11.59 8.06
N GLY A 108 -14.75 11.53 9.36
CA GLY A 108 -16.05 11.07 9.84
C GLY A 108 -15.96 10.33 11.17
N ARG A 109 -17.10 9.83 11.64
CA ARG A 109 -17.13 9.04 12.88
C ARG A 109 -16.49 7.67 12.64
N TRP A 110 -15.72 7.22 13.63
CA TRP A 110 -15.01 5.95 13.56
C TRP A 110 -15.95 4.78 13.26
N GLU A 111 -17.08 4.72 13.95
CA GLU A 111 -18.06 3.65 13.84
C GLU A 111 -18.62 3.55 12.41
N GLU A 112 -19.06 4.69 11.86
CA GLU A 112 -19.59 4.79 10.49
C GLU A 112 -18.55 4.36 9.44
N LEU A 113 -17.30 4.79 9.59
CA LEU A 113 -16.21 4.43 8.68
C LEU A 113 -15.83 2.95 8.80
N THR A 114 -15.83 2.38 10.01
CA THR A 114 -15.53 0.96 10.24
C THR A 114 -16.61 0.04 9.70
N GLU A 115 -17.89 0.35 9.90
CA GLU A 115 -19.00 -0.43 9.35
C GLU A 115 -18.91 -0.50 7.83
N LYS A 116 -18.68 0.64 7.20
CA LYS A 116 -18.50 0.73 5.76
C LYS A 116 -17.28 -0.05 5.27
N ALA A 117 -16.13 0.10 5.94
CA ALA A 117 -14.92 -0.61 5.56
C ALA A 117 -15.05 -2.12 5.75
N ALA A 118 -15.82 -2.58 6.75
CA ALA A 118 -16.11 -3.99 6.97
C ALA A 118 -16.95 -4.61 5.84
N ILE A 119 -17.84 -3.85 5.19
CA ILE A 119 -18.58 -4.32 4.00
C ILE A 119 -17.62 -4.66 2.86
N ILE A 120 -16.62 -3.79 2.63
CA ILE A 120 -15.65 -3.92 1.54
C ILE A 120 -14.62 -5.02 1.83
N THR A 121 -14.06 -5.03 3.04
CA THR A 121 -12.88 -5.85 3.37
C THR A 121 -13.20 -7.11 4.16
N LYS A 122 -14.39 -7.18 4.78
CA LYS A 122 -14.80 -8.23 5.73
C LYS A 122 -13.83 -8.43 6.89
N GLY A 123 -13.06 -7.39 7.22
CA GLY A 123 -11.97 -7.44 8.18
C GLY A 123 -12.21 -6.55 9.41
N HIS A 124 -11.65 -6.97 10.53
CA HIS A 124 -11.60 -6.19 11.78
C HIS A 124 -10.22 -6.38 12.40
N GLY A 125 -9.72 -5.36 13.10
CA GLY A 125 -8.43 -5.41 13.75
C GLY A 125 -8.38 -4.56 15.01
N GLU A 126 -7.22 -4.59 15.66
CA GLU A 126 -6.93 -3.72 16.79
C GLU A 126 -6.94 -2.25 16.38
N ILE A 127 -7.38 -1.40 17.29
CA ILE A 127 -7.43 0.05 17.10
C ILE A 127 -6.11 0.65 17.60
N TYR A 128 -5.49 1.44 16.74
CA TYR A 128 -4.32 2.25 17.03
C TYR A 128 -4.74 3.72 17.07
N GLU A 129 -4.57 4.36 18.22
CA GLU A 129 -4.81 5.80 18.38
C GLU A 129 -3.66 6.57 17.71
N LEU A 130 -4.01 7.51 16.83
CA LEU A 130 -3.09 8.46 16.23
C LEU A 130 -3.27 9.83 16.89
N LYS A 131 -2.32 10.75 16.69
CA LYS A 131 -2.43 12.11 17.23
C LYS A 131 -3.66 12.88 16.73
N SER A 132 -4.21 12.51 15.57
CA SER A 132 -5.34 13.21 14.94
C SER A 132 -6.24 12.23 14.18
N GLY A 133 -6.58 11.12 14.83
CA GLY A 133 -7.39 10.09 14.22
C GLY A 133 -7.17 8.71 14.83
N ARG A 134 -7.74 7.71 14.17
CA ARG A 134 -7.63 6.30 14.54
C ARG A 134 -7.29 5.47 13.32
N MET A 135 -6.55 4.40 13.53
CA MET A 135 -6.19 3.46 12.49
C MET A 135 -6.44 2.03 12.94
N THR A 136 -6.84 1.16 12.02
CA THR A 136 -6.87 -0.28 12.27
C THR A 136 -6.39 -1.04 11.04
N CYS A 137 -5.78 -2.21 11.27
CA CYS A 137 -5.42 -3.14 10.21
C CYS A 137 -6.63 -4.03 9.94
N LEU A 138 -7.31 -3.84 8.81
CA LEU A 138 -8.50 -4.62 8.45
C LEU A 138 -8.13 -6.01 7.93
N LYS A 139 -7.07 -6.10 7.13
CA LYS A 139 -6.64 -7.34 6.49
C LYS A 139 -5.13 -7.33 6.34
N ARG A 140 -4.51 -8.50 6.55
CA ARG A 140 -3.11 -8.72 6.25
C ARG A 140 -2.94 -10.12 5.66
N ASP A 141 -2.41 -10.20 4.45
CA ASP A 141 -2.02 -11.46 3.81
C ASP A 141 -0.50 -11.48 3.69
N ARG A 142 0.14 -12.23 4.59
CA ARG A 142 1.60 -12.35 4.63
C ARG A 142 2.17 -13.08 3.42
N SER A 143 1.41 -13.97 2.80
CA SER A 143 1.88 -14.76 1.66
C SER A 143 2.02 -13.92 0.38
N LYS A 144 1.20 -12.87 0.28
CA LYS A 144 1.19 -11.93 -0.85
C LYS A 144 1.84 -10.59 -0.54
N GLY A 145 2.35 -10.41 0.68
CA GLY A 145 2.85 -9.11 1.11
C GLY A 145 1.77 -8.01 1.15
N GLU A 146 0.49 -8.38 1.30
CA GLU A 146 -0.63 -7.45 1.22
C GLU A 146 -1.09 -7.00 2.61
N ALA A 147 -1.42 -5.71 2.76
CA ALA A 147 -2.10 -5.19 3.95
C ALA A 147 -3.09 -4.09 3.59
N ILE A 148 -4.24 -4.08 4.26
CA ILE A 148 -5.27 -3.05 4.14
C ILE A 148 -5.53 -2.44 5.51
N TYR A 149 -5.37 -1.12 5.59
CA TYR A 149 -5.63 -0.32 6.78
C TYR A 149 -6.82 0.60 6.56
N LEU A 150 -7.62 0.81 7.60
CA LEU A 150 -8.55 1.93 7.70
C LEU A 150 -7.91 3.01 8.54
N CYS A 151 -8.00 4.26 8.08
CA CYS A 151 -7.61 5.42 8.85
C CYS A 151 -8.76 6.44 8.88
N ALA A 152 -9.35 6.63 10.05
CA ALA A 152 -10.28 7.71 10.30
C ALA A 152 -9.50 8.94 10.78
N LEU A 153 -9.66 10.05 10.08
CA LEU A 153 -8.96 11.30 10.35
C LEU A 153 -9.93 12.28 11.00
N GLU A 154 -9.49 12.95 12.07
CA GLU A 154 -10.28 14.01 12.72
C GLU A 154 -10.37 15.25 11.82
N ASP A 155 -9.24 15.57 11.18
CA ASP A 155 -9.10 16.62 10.17
C ASP A 155 -8.03 16.16 9.17
N LEU A 156 -8.28 16.39 7.89
CA LEU A 156 -7.29 16.17 6.82
C LEU A 156 -6.03 17.03 7.05
N GLU A 157 -6.15 18.15 7.76
CA GLU A 157 -5.04 19.07 8.04
C GLU A 157 -4.23 18.72 9.30
N ALA A 158 -4.82 18.00 10.27
CA ALA A 158 -4.21 17.79 11.59
C ALA A 158 -3.32 16.55 11.66
N VAL A 159 -3.50 15.60 10.74
CA VAL A 159 -2.79 14.31 10.77
C VAL A 159 -1.31 14.53 10.52
N ASP A 160 -0.48 13.77 11.23
CA ASP A 160 0.93 13.57 10.87
C ASP A 160 0.96 12.76 9.56
N LEU A 161 0.59 13.41 8.44
CA LEU A 161 0.37 12.84 7.12
C LEU A 161 1.62 12.13 6.61
N SER A 162 2.79 12.55 7.12
CA SER A 162 4.07 11.89 6.86
C SER A 162 4.09 10.45 7.35
N PHE A 163 3.30 10.10 8.38
CA PHE A 163 3.16 8.72 8.81
C PHE A 163 2.46 7.88 7.73
N LEU A 164 1.29 8.29 7.26
CA LEU A 164 0.51 7.53 6.27
C LEU A 164 1.18 7.50 4.89
N SER A 165 1.71 8.63 4.44
CA SER A 165 2.25 8.78 3.07
C SER A 165 3.70 8.32 2.93
N ARG A 166 4.45 8.17 4.03
CA ARG A 166 5.88 7.86 4.00
C ARG A 166 6.31 6.79 5.02
N ARG A 167 6.08 7.01 6.32
CA ARG A 167 6.64 6.09 7.35
C ARG A 167 5.97 4.72 7.35
N LEU A 168 4.66 4.64 7.23
CA LEU A 168 3.93 3.38 7.21
C LEU A 168 4.29 2.53 5.98
N PRO A 169 4.35 3.10 4.76
CA PRO A 169 4.91 2.40 3.59
C PRO A 169 6.34 1.90 3.81
N MET A 170 7.20 2.71 4.42
CA MET A 170 8.57 2.29 4.75
C MET A 170 8.62 1.14 5.77
N LEU A 171 7.74 1.16 6.79
CA LEU A 171 7.62 0.06 7.74
C LEU A 171 7.16 -1.23 7.05
N HIS A 172 6.18 -1.12 6.15
CA HIS A 172 5.70 -2.27 5.37
C HIS A 172 6.78 -2.82 4.43
N ALA A 173 7.55 -1.95 3.75
CA ALA A 173 8.73 -2.37 2.98
C ALA A 173 9.73 -3.16 3.84
N GLY A 174 9.98 -2.71 5.07
CA GLY A 174 10.81 -3.42 6.03
C GLY A 174 10.29 -4.83 6.35
N VAL A 175 8.97 -4.96 6.52
CA VAL A 175 8.33 -6.27 6.72
C VAL A 175 8.49 -7.17 5.50
N LEU A 176 8.22 -6.67 4.29
CA LEU A 176 8.40 -7.44 3.05
C LEU A 176 9.83 -7.95 2.90
N ARG A 177 10.82 -7.08 3.19
CA ARG A 177 12.23 -7.46 3.16
C ARG A 177 12.55 -8.57 4.16
N LEU A 178 12.04 -8.47 5.39
CA LEU A 178 12.25 -9.50 6.41
C LEU A 178 11.62 -10.83 5.99
N GLN A 179 10.44 -10.80 5.37
CA GLN A 179 9.79 -11.99 4.83
C GLN A 179 10.61 -12.64 3.70
N ALA A 180 11.15 -11.83 2.78
CA ALA A 180 12.02 -12.32 1.71
C ALA A 180 13.32 -12.95 2.27
N LEU A 181 13.92 -12.33 3.29
CA LEU A 181 15.10 -12.89 3.96
C LEU A 181 14.79 -14.22 4.66
N ASP A 182 13.65 -14.30 5.35
CA ASP A 182 13.21 -15.50 6.04
C ASP A 182 13.03 -16.66 5.05
N PHE A 183 12.42 -16.41 3.89
CA PHE A 183 12.28 -17.39 2.82
C PHE A 183 13.64 -17.94 2.34
N VAL A 184 14.60 -17.05 2.04
CA VAL A 184 15.95 -17.44 1.60
C VAL A 184 16.69 -18.27 2.66
N LEU A 185 16.52 -17.93 3.95
CA LEU A 185 17.14 -18.68 5.04
C LEU A 185 16.56 -20.10 5.14
N HIS A 186 15.25 -20.25 5.01
CA HIS A 186 14.59 -21.55 5.01
C HIS A 186 15.05 -22.41 3.83
N ASP A 187 15.08 -21.86 2.62
CA ASP A 187 15.54 -22.58 1.41
C ASP A 187 16.98 -23.07 1.54
N ARG A 188 17.87 -22.25 2.10
CA ARG A 188 19.25 -22.66 2.38
C ARG A 188 19.31 -23.80 3.39
N LEU A 189 18.52 -23.73 4.46
CA LEU A 189 18.47 -24.80 5.45
C LEU A 189 17.96 -26.12 4.86
N PHE A 190 16.96 -26.07 3.98
CA PHE A 190 16.47 -27.24 3.26
C PHE A 190 17.53 -27.82 2.32
N SER A 191 18.22 -26.96 1.56
CA SER A 191 19.29 -27.37 0.65
C SER A 191 20.44 -28.06 1.40
N ILE A 192 20.91 -27.46 2.50
CA ILE A 192 21.96 -28.03 3.36
C ILE A 192 21.55 -29.39 3.94
N ARG A 193 20.29 -29.53 4.39
CA ARG A 193 19.78 -30.81 4.90
C ARG A 193 19.79 -31.88 3.81
N ARG A 194 19.32 -31.54 2.61
CA ARG A 194 19.30 -32.47 1.48
C ARG A 194 20.70 -32.92 1.07
N GLU A 195 21.65 -31.98 0.95
CA GLU A 195 23.05 -32.29 0.66
C GLU A 195 23.69 -33.18 1.74
N LYS A 196 23.38 -32.93 3.02
CA LYS A 196 23.84 -33.79 4.11
C LYS A 196 23.27 -35.20 4.01
N ASP A 197 21.99 -35.35 3.71
CA ASP A 197 21.33 -36.64 3.57
C ASP A 197 21.88 -37.43 2.36
N GLU A 198 22.25 -36.73 1.28
CA GLU A 198 22.91 -37.32 0.10
C GLU A 198 24.36 -37.78 0.38
N ILE A 199 25.11 -37.07 1.25
CA ILE A 199 26.48 -37.46 1.66
C ILE A 199 26.49 -38.65 2.63
N GLN A 200 25.39 -38.88 3.36
CA GLN A 200 25.26 -39.97 4.33
C GLN A 200 24.74 -41.29 3.73
N GLN A 201 24.46 -41.32 2.42
CA GLN A 201 24.13 -42.53 1.64
C GLN A 201 25.36 -43.04 0.87
#